data_AF-A0A536U6F6-F1
#
_entry.id   AF-A0A536U6F6-F1
#
_cell.length_a   1.000
_cell.length_b   1.000
_cell.length_c   1.000
_cell.angle_alpha   90.00
_cell.angle_beta   90.00
_cell.angle_gamma   90.00
#
_symmetry.space_group_name_H-M   'P 1'
#
loop_
_entity.id
_entity.type
_entity.pdbx_description
1 polymer ?
#
loop_
_entity_poly.entity_id
_entity_poly.type
_entity_poly.pdbx_seq_one_letter_code
_entity_poly.pdbx_strand_id
1 'polypeptide(L)'
;MPFRIPEYNAVPVYHLQSAMFVSAFDLFKIGLGPSSSHTVGPMHAAGRFAHELAASGKLEETARVVVDLYGSLALTGRGHSTDRAILLGLSGEVPDRIDPEQVEPMVQRIREQQMLSLDGRHPILFHEEKDLRFRVDKTLTFHSNGMRFTALDAAGAAVIRKVYFSVGGGFVVDEDEIDQLAEAPTRLRVPYPFTSALELLLHGETAHKRIPEMMRINELALRSPDQVRSGLLERWAIMNASIDRGMSREGILPGGLNVRRR
;
A
#
# COMPACT_ATOMS: atom_id res chain seq x y z
N MET A 1 13.25 1.43 51.56
CA MET A 1 12.05 1.46 50.69
C MET A 1 12.51 1.16 49.27
N PRO A 2 12.11 0.06 48.63
CA PRO A 2 12.53 -0.23 47.27
C PRO A 2 11.63 0.51 46.28
N PHE A 3 12.25 1.12 45.27
CA PHE A 3 11.59 1.77 44.14
C PHE A 3 10.77 0.75 43.34
N ARG A 4 9.48 1.01 43.16
CA ARG A 4 8.57 0.25 42.30
C ARG A 4 8.66 0.84 40.89
N ILE A 5 9.17 0.06 39.93
CA ILE A 5 9.10 0.40 38.50
C ILE A 5 7.63 0.28 38.07
N PRO A 6 7.04 1.25 37.35
CA PRO A 6 5.66 1.12 36.89
C PRO A 6 5.56 -0.02 35.89
N GLU A 7 4.61 -0.94 36.12
CA GLU A 7 4.20 -1.93 35.12
C GLU A 7 3.64 -1.18 33.90
N TYR A 8 4.41 -1.14 32.82
CA TYR A 8 3.87 -0.83 31.51
C TYR A 8 2.88 -1.94 31.16
N ASN A 9 1.60 -1.60 31.08
CA ASN A 9 0.60 -2.45 30.45
C ASN A 9 1.11 -2.77 29.04
N ALA A 10 1.58 -4.00 28.85
CA ALA A 10 1.96 -4.51 27.55
C ALA A 10 0.75 -4.38 26.63
N VAL A 11 0.84 -3.51 25.63
CA VAL A 11 -0.04 -3.55 24.47
C VAL A 11 0.02 -4.99 23.96
N PRO A 12 -1.11 -5.68 23.76
CA PRO A 12 -1.09 -7.05 23.26
C PRO A 12 -0.38 -7.05 21.91
N VAL A 13 0.87 -7.53 21.91
CA VAL A 13 1.58 -7.88 20.69
C VAL A 13 0.85 -9.13 20.22
N TYR A 14 0.00 -8.98 19.21
CA TYR A 14 -0.58 -10.12 18.51
C TYR A 14 0.59 -10.95 17.96
N HIS A 15 0.94 -12.01 18.68
CA HIS A 15 1.82 -13.05 18.16
C HIS A 15 1.06 -13.76 17.04
N LEU A 16 1.30 -13.33 15.80
CA LEU A 16 0.96 -14.08 14.59
C LEU A 16 1.75 -15.39 14.59
N GLN A 17 1.28 -16.39 15.36
CA GLN A 17 1.91 -17.70 15.52
C GLN A 17 1.63 -18.65 14.34
N SER A 18 1.53 -18.13 13.13
CA SER A 18 1.35 -18.93 11.92
C SER A 18 2.21 -18.35 10.80
N ALA A 19 3.29 -19.03 10.48
CA ALA A 19 4.17 -18.66 9.38
C ALA A 19 3.41 -18.83 8.05
N MET A 20 2.96 -17.70 7.51
CA MET A 20 2.49 -17.59 6.13
C MET A 20 3.71 -17.80 5.20
N PHE A 21 3.55 -18.58 4.14
CA PHE A 21 4.59 -18.63 3.10
C PHE A 21 4.73 -17.23 2.48
N VAL A 22 5.94 -16.67 2.53
CA VAL A 22 6.25 -15.38 1.92
C VAL A 22 6.92 -15.65 0.58
N SER A 23 6.25 -15.28 -0.51
CA SER A 23 6.77 -15.42 -1.86
C SER A 23 7.82 -14.35 -2.17
N ALA A 24 8.74 -14.65 -3.09
CA ALA A 24 9.62 -13.63 -3.67
C ALA A 24 8.81 -12.47 -4.27
N PHE A 25 7.61 -12.75 -4.78
CA PHE A 25 6.69 -11.74 -5.32
C PHE A 25 6.06 -10.85 -4.24
N ASP A 26 5.99 -11.31 -2.99
CA ASP A 26 5.54 -10.53 -1.83
C ASP A 26 6.65 -9.62 -1.29
N LEU A 27 7.90 -10.06 -1.38
CA LEU A 27 9.08 -9.29 -0.99
C LEU A 27 9.41 -8.19 -2.01
N PHE A 28 9.43 -8.55 -3.29
CA PHE A 28 9.77 -7.63 -4.37
C PHE A 28 8.49 -7.18 -5.08
N LYS A 29 7.86 -6.13 -4.56
CA LYS A 29 6.69 -5.53 -5.20
C LYS A 29 7.08 -4.33 -6.05
N ILE A 30 6.50 -4.24 -7.23
CA ILE A 30 6.58 -3.06 -8.08
C ILE A 30 5.62 -2.03 -7.50
N GLY A 31 6.06 -0.78 -7.41
CA GLY A 31 5.22 0.29 -6.88
C GLY A 31 5.85 1.66 -7.04
N LEU A 32 5.11 2.67 -6.62
CA LEU A 32 5.53 4.06 -6.62
C LEU A 32 6.20 4.43 -5.28
N GLY A 33 7.40 5.02 -5.36
CA GLY A 33 8.07 5.59 -4.19
C GLY A 33 7.41 6.88 -3.70
N PRO A 34 7.81 7.40 -2.52
CA PRO A 34 8.97 6.97 -1.74
C PRO A 34 8.70 5.90 -0.69
N SER A 35 7.43 5.55 -0.38
CA SER A 35 7.12 4.69 0.77
C SER A 35 6.04 3.64 0.48
N SER A 36 6.30 2.38 0.79
CA SER A 36 5.28 1.34 0.64
C SER A 36 4.08 1.54 1.58
N SER A 37 4.30 2.05 2.79
CA SER A 37 3.24 2.25 3.79
C SER A 37 2.51 3.59 3.64
N HIS A 38 3.18 4.61 3.13
CA HIS A 38 2.62 5.97 3.04
C HIS A 38 2.35 6.42 1.58
N THR A 39 2.76 5.64 0.59
CA THR A 39 2.46 5.90 -0.84
C THR A 39 1.67 4.74 -1.44
N VAL A 40 2.26 3.53 -1.49
CA VAL A 40 1.62 2.38 -2.15
C VAL A 40 0.33 1.94 -1.44
N GLY A 41 0.36 1.78 -0.12
CA GLY A 41 -0.82 1.45 0.68
C GLY A 41 -1.98 2.45 0.49
N PRO A 42 -1.77 3.76 0.74
CA PRO A 42 -2.79 4.77 0.52
C PRO A 42 -3.36 4.82 -0.90
N MET A 43 -2.50 4.65 -1.93
CA MET A 43 -2.96 4.58 -3.32
C MET A 43 -3.86 3.36 -3.56
N HIS A 44 -3.49 2.18 -3.03
CA HIS A 44 -4.36 1.00 -3.10
C HIS A 44 -5.67 1.20 -2.34
N ALA A 45 -5.66 1.81 -1.16
CA ALA A 45 -6.88 2.09 -0.38
C ALA A 45 -7.83 3.00 -1.16
N ALA A 46 -7.29 4.07 -1.76
CA ALA A 46 -8.05 4.99 -2.59
C ALA A 46 -8.63 4.32 -3.85
N GLY A 47 -7.83 3.48 -4.53
CA GLY A 47 -8.29 2.70 -5.69
C GLY A 47 -9.36 1.68 -5.32
N ARG A 48 -9.19 0.95 -4.21
CA ARG A 48 -10.21 0.03 -3.67
C ARG A 48 -11.53 0.76 -3.43
N PHE A 49 -11.49 1.92 -2.78
CA PHE A 49 -12.68 2.71 -2.50
C PHE A 49 -13.39 3.19 -3.79
N ALA A 50 -12.64 3.72 -4.75
CA ALA A 50 -13.20 4.16 -6.03
C ALA A 50 -13.82 3.00 -6.83
N HIS A 51 -13.15 1.85 -6.83
CA HIS A 51 -13.66 0.64 -7.48
C HIS A 51 -14.92 0.10 -6.79
N GLU A 52 -14.98 0.13 -5.46
CA GLU A 52 -16.16 -0.29 -4.70
C GLU A 52 -17.38 0.61 -4.96
N LEU A 53 -17.18 1.92 -5.09
CA LEU A 53 -18.21 2.85 -5.55
C LEU A 53 -18.77 2.46 -6.92
N ALA A 54 -17.89 2.13 -7.87
CA ALA A 54 -18.29 1.67 -9.20
C ALA A 54 -19.05 0.34 -9.14
N ALA A 55 -18.52 -0.65 -8.42
CA ALA A 55 -19.11 -1.98 -8.30
C ALA A 55 -20.48 -1.97 -7.60
N SER A 56 -20.70 -1.03 -6.68
CA SER A 56 -21.97 -0.85 -5.97
C SER A 56 -22.98 0.05 -6.71
N GLY A 57 -22.65 0.53 -7.91
CA GLY A 57 -23.52 1.41 -8.70
C GLY A 57 -23.65 2.84 -8.15
N LYS A 58 -22.81 3.23 -7.19
CA LYS A 58 -22.86 4.51 -6.47
C LYS A 58 -21.92 5.58 -7.04
N LEU A 59 -21.19 5.24 -8.10
CA LEU A 59 -20.20 6.13 -8.70
C LEU A 59 -20.86 7.40 -9.25
N GLU A 60 -21.94 7.26 -10.02
CA GLU A 60 -22.64 8.39 -10.67
C GLU A 60 -23.37 9.29 -9.65
N GLU A 61 -23.79 8.73 -8.50
CA GLU A 61 -24.41 9.48 -7.41
C GLU A 61 -23.40 10.31 -6.61
N THR A 62 -22.10 10.01 -6.74
CA THR A 62 -21.04 10.68 -5.98
C THR A 62 -20.68 12.01 -6.64
N ALA A 63 -20.87 13.12 -5.94
CA ALA A 63 -20.49 14.46 -6.41
C ALA A 63 -19.16 14.94 -5.83
N ARG A 64 -18.74 14.39 -4.69
CA ARG A 64 -17.52 14.78 -3.96
C ARG A 64 -17.01 13.63 -3.10
N VAL A 65 -15.69 13.52 -2.93
CA VAL A 65 -15.08 12.58 -2.00
C VAL A 65 -14.25 13.35 -0.98
N VAL A 66 -14.39 12.98 0.30
CA VAL A 66 -13.59 13.50 1.41
C VAL A 66 -12.76 12.37 1.97
N VAL A 67 -11.46 12.62 2.11
CA VAL A 67 -10.46 11.70 2.67
C VAL A 67 -9.88 12.30 3.94
N ASP A 68 -10.08 11.64 5.08
CA ASP A 68 -9.41 11.96 6.33
C ASP A 68 -8.24 10.99 6.55
N LEU A 69 -7.02 11.51 6.72
CA LEU A 69 -5.82 10.75 7.07
C LEU A 69 -5.56 10.90 8.58
N TYR A 70 -5.15 9.82 9.25
CA TYR A 70 -5.00 9.76 10.72
C TYR A 70 -3.58 9.34 11.15
N GLY A 71 -3.24 9.62 12.41
CA GLY A 71 -2.03 9.11 13.06
C GLY A 71 -0.72 9.39 12.31
N SER A 72 0.15 8.39 12.18
CA SER A 72 1.46 8.55 11.52
C SER A 72 1.35 8.95 10.04
N LEU A 73 0.26 8.54 9.39
CA LEU A 73 -0.02 8.90 8.00
C LEU A 73 -0.38 10.39 7.88
N ALA A 74 -1.12 10.94 8.84
CA ALA A 74 -1.40 12.37 8.89
C ALA A 74 -0.13 13.20 9.19
N LEU A 75 0.74 12.70 10.07
CA LEU A 75 1.92 13.43 10.51
C LEU A 75 3.00 13.52 9.42
N THR A 76 3.21 12.44 8.68
CA THR A 76 4.35 12.33 7.75
C THR A 76 3.94 12.22 6.29
N GLY A 77 2.63 12.15 6.00
CA GLY A 77 2.12 11.81 4.68
C GLY A 77 2.53 12.78 3.58
N ARG A 78 2.61 14.10 3.85
CA ARG A 78 3.10 15.07 2.87
C ARG A 78 4.55 14.80 2.44
N GLY A 79 5.43 14.48 3.40
CA GLY A 79 6.82 14.12 3.10
C GLY A 79 6.95 12.80 2.33
N HIS A 80 5.96 11.91 2.47
CA HIS A 80 5.90 10.62 1.80
C HIS A 80 4.97 10.59 0.57
N SER A 81 4.53 11.76 0.08
CA SER A 81 3.63 11.85 -1.10
C SER A 81 2.30 11.11 -0.94
N THR A 82 1.78 10.97 0.28
CA THR A 82 0.48 10.34 0.55
C THR A 82 -0.65 11.11 -0.12
N ASP A 83 -0.58 12.43 -0.15
CA ASP A 83 -1.52 13.28 -0.86
C ASP A 83 -1.64 12.87 -2.34
N ARG A 84 -0.50 12.81 -3.02
CA ARG A 84 -0.41 12.42 -4.43
C ARG A 84 -0.93 11.01 -4.65
N ALA A 85 -0.56 10.08 -3.77
CA ALA A 85 -1.01 8.69 -3.80
C ALA A 85 -2.54 8.57 -3.71
N ILE A 86 -3.19 9.34 -2.84
CA ILE A 86 -4.65 9.35 -2.72
C ILE A 86 -5.30 9.88 -4.00
N LEU A 87 -4.80 10.99 -4.57
CA LEU A 87 -5.36 11.55 -5.81
C LEU A 87 -5.28 10.56 -6.97
N LEU A 88 -4.12 9.93 -7.15
CA LEU A 88 -3.89 8.95 -8.21
C LEU A 88 -4.77 7.71 -8.01
N GLY A 89 -4.80 7.16 -6.79
CA GLY A 89 -5.60 5.98 -6.48
C GLY A 89 -7.09 6.22 -6.69
N LEU A 90 -7.63 7.36 -6.23
CA LEU A 90 -9.02 7.74 -6.49
C LEU A 90 -9.31 7.87 -7.99
N SER A 91 -8.30 8.27 -8.78
CA SER A 91 -8.40 8.37 -10.24
C SER A 91 -8.32 7.03 -10.97
N GLY A 92 -8.24 5.91 -10.24
CA GLY A 92 -8.15 4.56 -10.81
C GLY A 92 -6.73 4.13 -11.19
N GLU A 93 -5.72 4.96 -10.92
CA GLU A 93 -4.33 4.59 -11.17
C GLU A 93 -3.84 3.55 -10.14
N VAL A 94 -2.99 2.62 -10.57
CA VAL A 94 -2.42 1.59 -9.70
C VAL A 94 -0.89 1.71 -9.60
N PRO A 95 -0.30 1.55 -8.40
CA PRO A 95 1.12 1.83 -8.16
C PRO A 95 2.09 1.05 -9.04
N ASP A 96 1.70 -0.15 -9.48
CA ASP A 96 2.51 -1.08 -10.26
C ASP A 96 2.42 -0.86 -11.78
N ARG A 97 1.47 -0.03 -12.25
CA ARG A 97 1.26 0.24 -13.69
C ARG A 97 1.32 1.70 -14.08
N ILE A 98 1.24 2.62 -13.12
CA ILE A 98 1.34 4.04 -13.40
C ILE A 98 2.72 4.38 -13.98
N ASP A 99 2.73 5.14 -15.07
CA ASP A 99 3.96 5.72 -15.60
C ASP A 99 4.45 6.83 -14.65
N PRO A 100 5.65 6.70 -14.04
CA PRO A 100 6.21 7.72 -13.16
C PRO A 100 6.32 9.12 -13.78
N GLU A 101 6.35 9.22 -15.12
CA GLU A 101 6.41 10.51 -15.83
C GLU A 101 5.06 11.21 -15.91
N GLN A 102 3.95 10.46 -15.83
CA GLN A 102 2.58 11.00 -15.86
C GLN A 102 2.10 11.46 -14.48
N VAL A 103 2.74 11.02 -13.41
CA VAL A 103 2.37 11.33 -12.02
C VAL A 103 2.25 12.83 -11.78
N GLU A 104 3.28 13.61 -12.12
CA GLU A 104 3.28 15.06 -11.86
C GLU A 104 2.23 15.80 -12.72
N PRO A 105 2.16 15.60 -14.05
CA PRO A 105 1.12 16.21 -14.88
C PRO A 105 -0.32 15.88 -14.42
N MET A 106 -0.58 14.63 -14.00
CA MET A 106 -1.90 14.23 -13.51
C MET A 106 -2.27 14.97 -12.21
N VAL A 107 -1.36 14.99 -11.24
CA VAL A 107 -1.58 15.67 -9.96
C VAL A 107 -1.78 17.17 -10.16
N GLN A 108 -0.98 17.81 -11.01
CA GLN A 108 -1.14 19.23 -11.33
C GLN A 108 -2.49 19.52 -11.96
N ARG A 109 -2.93 18.71 -12.92
CA ARG A 109 -4.25 18.87 -13.54
C ARG A 109 -5.39 18.80 -12.53
N ILE A 110 -5.35 17.84 -11.61
CA ILE A 110 -6.36 17.69 -10.54
C ILE A 110 -6.38 18.95 -9.67
N ARG A 111 -5.21 19.46 -9.28
CA ARG A 111 -5.06 20.67 -8.45
C ARG A 111 -5.54 21.93 -9.15
N GLU A 112 -5.18 22.12 -10.42
CA GLU A 112 -5.56 23.30 -11.19
C GLU A 112 -7.06 23.33 -11.49
N GLN A 113 -7.63 22.18 -11.86
CA GLN A 113 -9.04 22.06 -12.20
C GLN A 113 -9.94 21.93 -10.97
N GLN A 114 -9.38 21.60 -9.81
CA GLN A 114 -10.14 21.24 -8.60
C GLN A 114 -11.17 20.13 -8.88
N MET A 115 -10.79 19.20 -9.75
CA MET A 115 -11.62 18.11 -10.24
C MET A 115 -10.81 16.82 -10.32
N LEU A 116 -11.47 15.70 -10.05
CA LEU A 116 -10.88 14.37 -10.09
C LEU A 116 -11.82 13.43 -10.84
N SER A 117 -11.30 12.56 -11.71
CA SER A 117 -12.10 11.54 -12.40
C SER A 117 -12.10 10.25 -11.58
N LEU A 118 -13.13 10.01 -10.77
CA LEU A 118 -13.23 8.82 -9.92
C LEU A 118 -13.23 7.53 -10.75
N ASP A 119 -12.37 6.58 -10.37
CA ASP A 119 -12.13 5.33 -11.09
C ASP A 119 -11.78 5.55 -12.59
N GLY A 120 -11.27 6.74 -12.93
CA GLY A 120 -10.97 7.17 -14.29
C GLY A 120 -12.21 7.47 -15.14
N ARG A 121 -13.43 7.44 -14.58
CA ARG A 121 -14.69 7.47 -15.32
C ARG A 121 -15.56 8.67 -14.98
N HIS A 122 -15.71 9.00 -13.71
CA HIS A 122 -16.74 9.94 -13.24
C HIS A 122 -16.12 11.22 -12.66
N PRO A 123 -16.24 12.36 -13.33
CA PRO A 123 -15.67 13.61 -12.84
C PRO A 123 -16.43 14.13 -11.61
N ILE A 124 -15.69 14.41 -10.53
CA ILE A 124 -16.19 15.00 -9.30
C ILE A 124 -15.44 16.28 -8.96
N LEU A 125 -16.06 17.14 -8.14
CA LEU A 125 -15.35 18.23 -7.50
C LEU A 125 -14.40 17.67 -6.44
N PHE A 126 -13.15 18.14 -6.46
CA PHE A 126 -12.14 17.76 -5.49
C PHE A 126 -11.25 18.95 -5.15
N HIS A 127 -11.57 19.60 -4.04
CA HIS A 127 -10.79 20.69 -3.49
C HIS A 127 -9.78 20.15 -2.49
N GLU A 128 -8.55 19.85 -2.92
CA GLU A 128 -7.56 19.11 -2.11
C GLU A 128 -7.40 19.65 -0.68
N GLU A 129 -7.34 20.97 -0.49
CA GLU A 129 -7.21 21.57 0.86
C GLU A 129 -8.40 21.26 1.80
N LYS A 130 -9.60 21.11 1.23
CA LYS A 130 -10.85 20.88 1.98
C LYS A 130 -11.23 19.40 2.01
N ASP A 131 -10.78 18.64 1.04
CA ASP A 131 -11.23 17.27 0.77
C ASP A 131 -10.20 16.24 1.19
N LEU A 132 -8.91 16.60 1.20
CA LEU A 132 -7.84 15.76 1.75
C LEU A 132 -7.35 16.35 3.08
N ARG A 133 -7.81 15.75 4.19
CA ARG A 133 -7.64 16.31 5.53
C ARG A 133 -6.65 15.49 6.34
N PHE A 134 -5.57 16.14 6.75
CA PHE A 134 -4.57 15.55 7.65
C PHE A 134 -5.00 15.76 9.11
N ARG A 135 -5.58 14.73 9.75
CA ARG A 135 -6.06 14.75 11.13
C ARG A 135 -4.94 14.38 12.11
N VAL A 136 -3.96 15.27 12.24
CA VAL A 136 -2.80 15.07 13.13
C VAL A 136 -3.18 14.97 14.61
N ASP A 137 -4.36 15.48 14.97
CA ASP A 137 -4.95 15.48 16.31
C ASP A 137 -5.74 14.20 16.64
N LYS A 138 -5.90 13.28 15.66
CA LYS A 138 -6.76 12.10 15.81
C LYS A 138 -6.04 10.83 15.37
N THR A 139 -6.40 9.74 16.04
CA THR A 139 -5.98 8.38 15.71
C THR A 139 -7.20 7.49 15.57
N LEU A 140 -7.02 6.37 14.87
CA LEU A 140 -7.96 5.27 14.85
C LEU A 140 -7.40 4.13 15.70
N THR A 141 -8.28 3.29 16.25
CA THR A 141 -7.94 2.31 17.29
C THR A 141 -7.13 1.12 16.78
N PHE A 142 -7.28 0.71 15.51
CA PHE A 142 -6.65 -0.51 15.01
C PHE A 142 -5.17 -0.34 14.63
N HIS A 143 -4.84 0.66 13.82
CA HIS A 143 -3.47 0.89 13.34
C HIS A 143 -3.20 2.38 13.13
N SER A 144 -1.95 2.81 13.31
CA SER A 144 -1.58 4.23 13.26
C SER A 144 -1.69 4.86 11.86
N ASN A 145 -1.59 4.06 10.80
CA ASN A 145 -1.78 4.49 9.41
C ASN A 145 -3.24 4.30 8.98
N GLY A 146 -4.14 5.07 9.59
CA GLY A 146 -5.57 5.03 9.30
C GLY A 146 -5.99 6.02 8.22
N MET A 147 -6.96 5.63 7.40
CA MET A 147 -7.56 6.44 6.34
C MET A 147 -9.07 6.26 6.36
N ARG A 148 -9.83 7.33 6.19
CA ARG A 148 -11.27 7.26 6.01
C ARG A 148 -11.68 7.96 4.74
N PHE A 149 -12.44 7.28 3.91
CA PHE A 149 -13.02 7.81 2.68
C PHE A 149 -14.52 7.97 2.87
N THR A 150 -15.05 9.12 2.44
CA THR A 150 -16.49 9.41 2.48
C THR A 150 -16.90 9.96 1.12
N ALA A 151 -17.77 9.25 0.42
CA ALA A 151 -18.41 9.75 -0.80
C ALA A 151 -19.67 10.52 -0.42
N LEU A 152 -19.86 11.68 -1.03
CA LEU A 152 -20.98 12.58 -0.80
C LEU A 152 -21.74 12.77 -2.10
N ASP A 153 -23.07 12.82 -2.01
CA ASP A 153 -23.93 13.18 -3.13
C ASP A 153 -23.94 14.70 -3.38
N ALA A 154 -24.71 15.15 -4.37
CA ALA A 154 -24.85 16.57 -4.71
C ALA A 154 -25.48 17.42 -3.59
N ALA A 155 -26.26 16.82 -2.69
CA ALA A 155 -26.83 17.48 -1.52
C ALA A 155 -25.87 17.52 -0.32
N GLY A 156 -24.73 16.81 -0.41
CA GLY A 156 -23.73 16.68 0.64
C GLY A 156 -24.03 15.58 1.65
N ALA A 157 -25.00 14.69 1.38
CA ALA A 157 -25.26 13.52 2.21
C ALA A 157 -24.28 12.39 1.88
N ALA A 158 -23.94 11.58 2.89
CA ALA A 158 -22.98 10.48 2.72
C ALA A 158 -23.62 9.29 1.99
N VAL A 159 -23.05 8.94 0.84
CA VAL A 159 -23.45 7.81 -0.01
C VAL A 159 -22.82 6.50 0.49
N ILE A 160 -21.53 6.57 0.82
CA ILE A 160 -20.77 5.48 1.45
C ILE A 160 -19.62 6.07 2.24
N ARG A 161 -19.23 5.35 3.29
CA ARG A 161 -18.07 5.65 4.10
C ARG A 161 -17.33 4.35 4.41
N LYS A 162 -16.01 4.36 4.24
CA LYS A 162 -15.13 3.22 4.52
C LYS A 162 -13.87 3.69 5.23
N VAL A 163 -13.33 2.82 6.07
CA VAL A 163 -12.05 3.03 6.75
C VAL A 163 -11.09 1.93 6.31
N TYR A 164 -9.85 2.34 6.03
CA TYR A 164 -8.77 1.46 5.63
C TYR A 164 -7.53 1.73 6.48
N PHE A 165 -6.70 0.70 6.61
CA PHE A 165 -5.43 0.76 7.33
C PHE A 165 -4.30 0.24 6.45
N SER A 166 -3.22 1.02 6.35
CA SER A 166 -1.99 0.60 5.68
C SER A 166 -1.06 -0.09 6.69
N VAL A 167 -1.02 -1.42 6.66
CA VAL A 167 -0.37 -2.27 7.69
C VAL A 167 1.08 -2.67 7.34
N GLY A 168 1.61 -2.19 6.22
CA GLY A 168 3.01 -2.42 5.81
C GLY A 168 3.15 -3.23 4.52
N GLY A 169 4.29 -3.14 3.84
CA GLY A 169 4.54 -3.86 2.58
C GLY A 169 3.56 -3.54 1.43
N GLY A 170 2.87 -2.40 1.50
CA GLY A 170 1.81 -2.01 0.55
C GLY A 170 0.46 -2.69 0.78
N PHE A 171 0.32 -3.52 1.83
CA PHE A 171 -0.94 -4.16 2.17
C PHE A 171 -1.90 -3.17 2.86
N VAL A 172 -3.18 -3.28 2.50
CA VAL A 172 -4.28 -2.48 3.03
C VAL A 172 -5.37 -3.41 3.50
N VAL A 173 -5.89 -3.14 4.69
CA VAL A 173 -7.04 -3.85 5.27
C VAL A 173 -8.16 -2.87 5.57
N ASP A 174 -9.41 -3.25 5.35
CA ASP A 174 -10.59 -2.48 5.79
C ASP A 174 -11.16 -2.98 7.13
N GLU A 175 -12.16 -2.26 7.66
CA GLU A 175 -12.84 -2.63 8.92
C GLU A 175 -13.46 -4.03 8.88
N ASP A 176 -13.97 -4.47 7.73
CA ASP A 176 -14.63 -5.78 7.58
C ASP A 176 -13.58 -6.92 7.52
N GLU A 177 -12.40 -6.65 6.96
CA GLU A 177 -11.26 -7.57 6.88
C GLU A 177 -10.51 -7.73 8.22
N ILE A 178 -10.53 -6.70 9.07
CA ILE A 178 -9.89 -6.75 10.40
C ILE A 178 -10.48 -7.87 11.26
N ASP A 179 -11.81 -8.00 11.26
CA ASP A 179 -12.51 -9.03 12.03
C ASP A 179 -12.21 -10.43 11.46
N GLN A 180 -12.02 -10.53 10.14
CA GLN A 180 -11.70 -11.80 9.45
C GLN A 180 -10.24 -12.24 9.62
N LEU A 181 -9.29 -11.30 9.79
CA LEU A 181 -7.87 -11.62 10.03
C LEU A 181 -7.64 -12.38 11.35
N ALA A 182 -8.59 -12.32 12.29
CA ALA A 182 -8.58 -13.14 13.49
C ALA A 182 -8.92 -14.62 13.22
N GLU A 183 -9.61 -14.93 12.12
CA GLU A 183 -10.07 -16.28 11.77
C GLU A 183 -9.17 -16.92 10.69
N ALA A 184 -8.00 -17.39 11.13
CA ALA A 184 -7.09 -18.33 10.47
C ALA A 184 -6.38 -17.87 9.17
N PRO A 185 -5.04 -17.69 9.18
CA PRO A 185 -4.30 -17.51 7.93
C PRO A 185 -4.31 -18.80 7.12
N THR A 186 -4.68 -18.67 5.84
CA THR A 186 -4.63 -19.74 4.84
C THR A 186 -3.20 -20.28 4.75
N ARG A 187 -2.97 -21.48 5.26
CA ARG A 187 -1.66 -22.15 5.18
C ARG A 187 -1.40 -22.57 3.73
N LEU A 188 -0.69 -21.73 2.98
CA LEU A 188 -0.14 -22.14 1.69
C LEU A 188 0.88 -23.27 1.93
N ARG A 189 0.58 -24.46 1.41
CA ARG A 189 1.47 -25.62 1.51
C ARG A 189 2.49 -25.57 0.39
N VAL A 190 3.75 -25.37 0.74
CA VAL A 190 4.90 -25.46 -0.18
C VAL A 190 5.76 -26.68 0.15
N PRO A 191 6.54 -27.23 -0.80
CA PRO A 191 7.31 -28.46 -0.59
C PRO A 191 8.43 -28.37 0.46
N TYR A 192 9.05 -27.19 0.62
CA TYR A 192 10.12 -26.94 1.57
C TYR A 192 9.78 -25.75 2.49
N PRO A 193 8.78 -25.88 3.39
CA PRO A 193 8.43 -24.82 4.32
C PRO A 193 9.49 -24.71 5.43
N PHE A 194 9.81 -23.50 5.89
CA PHE A 194 10.76 -23.31 6.98
C PHE A 194 10.41 -22.08 7.81
N THR A 195 10.72 -22.12 9.10
CA THR A 195 10.53 -21.02 10.07
C THR A 195 11.83 -20.59 10.73
N SER A 196 12.92 -21.32 10.49
CA SER A 196 14.26 -21.00 10.99
C SER A 196 15.33 -21.28 9.93
N ALA A 197 16.50 -20.66 10.11
CA ALA A 197 17.66 -20.92 9.27
C ALA A 197 18.11 -22.40 9.36
N LEU A 198 17.97 -23.04 10.53
CA LEU A 198 18.31 -24.43 10.73
C LEU A 198 17.43 -25.36 9.89
N GLU A 199 16.10 -25.16 9.90
CA GLU A 199 15.16 -25.93 9.08
C GLU A 199 15.45 -25.79 7.58
N LEU A 200 15.75 -24.56 7.12
CA LEU A 200 16.13 -24.32 5.73
C LEU A 200 17.37 -25.12 5.31
N LEU A 201 18.40 -25.16 6.17
CA LEU A 201 19.62 -25.92 5.90
C LEU A 201 19.37 -27.43 5.90
N LEU A 202 18.60 -27.94 6.87
CA LEU A 202 18.23 -29.36 6.94
C LEU A 202 17.44 -29.82 5.71
N HIS A 203 16.52 -28.98 5.20
CA HIS A 203 15.84 -29.26 3.93
C HIS A 203 16.81 -29.36 2.75
N GLY A 204 17.78 -28.45 2.68
CA GLY A 204 18.79 -28.44 1.62
C GLY A 204 19.68 -29.68 1.63
N GLU A 205 20.12 -30.10 2.82
CA GLU A 205 20.92 -31.32 3.01
C GLU A 205 20.13 -32.57 2.65
N THR A 206 18.92 -32.72 3.18
CA THR A 206 18.07 -33.91 2.97
C THR A 206 17.64 -34.06 1.50
N ALA A 207 17.34 -32.95 0.83
CA ALA A 207 16.89 -32.96 -0.56
C ALA A 207 18.03 -32.89 -1.59
N HIS A 208 19.28 -32.71 -1.15
CA HIS A 208 20.44 -32.39 -1.99
C HIS A 208 20.19 -31.18 -2.91
N LYS A 209 19.69 -30.08 -2.34
CA LYS A 209 19.34 -28.85 -3.08
C LYS A 209 19.94 -27.61 -2.44
N ARG A 210 20.35 -26.66 -3.28
CA ARG A 210 20.73 -25.31 -2.87
C ARG A 210 19.48 -24.50 -2.53
N ILE A 211 19.65 -23.45 -1.72
CA ILE A 211 18.56 -22.53 -1.33
C ILE A 211 17.78 -22.02 -2.55
N PRO A 212 18.39 -21.51 -3.64
CA PRO A 212 17.63 -21.01 -4.79
C PRO A 212 16.81 -22.09 -5.49
N GLU A 213 17.26 -23.34 -5.47
CA GLU A 213 16.53 -24.48 -6.06
C GLU A 213 15.31 -24.84 -5.21
N MET A 214 15.46 -24.87 -3.89
CA MET A 214 14.34 -25.06 -2.97
C MET A 214 13.32 -23.92 -3.08
N MET A 215 13.78 -22.67 -3.12
CA MET A 215 12.88 -21.51 -3.25
C MET A 215 12.15 -21.51 -4.59
N ARG A 216 12.84 -21.88 -5.68
CA ARG A 216 12.20 -22.08 -6.98
C ARG A 216 11.11 -23.17 -6.91
N ILE A 217 11.36 -24.29 -6.25
CA ILE A 217 10.36 -25.35 -6.10
C ILE A 217 9.15 -24.87 -5.28
N ASN A 218 9.38 -24.11 -4.21
CA ASN A 218 8.29 -23.51 -3.44
C ASN A 218 7.42 -22.56 -4.27
N GLU A 219 8.04 -21.71 -5.10
CA GLU A 219 7.31 -20.82 -6.02
C GLU A 219 6.52 -21.59 -7.07
N LEU A 220 7.11 -22.65 -7.63
CA LEU A 220 6.47 -23.50 -8.64
C LEU A 220 5.30 -24.31 -8.09
N ALA A 221 5.19 -24.47 -6.77
CA ALA A 221 4.03 -25.09 -6.15
C ALA A 221 2.79 -24.18 -6.19
N LEU A 222 2.98 -22.87 -6.43
CA LEU A 222 1.91 -21.86 -6.45
C LEU A 222 1.68 -21.27 -7.84
N ARG A 223 2.65 -21.37 -8.75
CA ARG A 223 2.66 -20.71 -10.06
C ARG A 223 3.33 -21.58 -11.11
N SER A 224 2.96 -21.40 -12.37
CA SER A 224 3.62 -22.08 -13.49
C SER A 224 5.08 -21.62 -13.67
N PRO A 225 5.96 -22.43 -14.31
CA PRO A 225 7.32 -22.03 -14.62
C PRO A 225 7.43 -20.71 -15.38
N ASP A 226 6.54 -20.47 -16.33
CA ASP A 226 6.53 -19.25 -17.12
C ASP A 226 6.16 -18.03 -16.27
N GLN A 227 5.13 -18.14 -15.42
CA GLN A 227 4.76 -17.07 -14.48
C GLN A 227 5.88 -16.72 -13.51
N VAL A 228 6.56 -17.74 -12.96
CA VAL A 228 7.70 -17.49 -12.05
C VAL A 228 8.83 -16.78 -12.79
N ARG A 229 9.18 -17.25 -13.99
CA ARG A 229 10.28 -16.67 -14.78
C ARG A 229 9.96 -15.26 -15.24
N SER A 230 8.81 -15.05 -15.88
CA SER A 230 8.43 -13.75 -16.44
C SER A 230 8.26 -12.69 -15.34
N GLY A 231 7.61 -13.04 -14.23
CA GLY A 231 7.40 -12.11 -13.12
C GLY A 231 8.70 -11.67 -12.44
N LEU A 232 9.70 -12.57 -12.34
CA LEU A 232 11.02 -12.21 -11.80
C LEU A 232 11.82 -11.34 -12.78
N LEU A 233 11.76 -11.65 -14.09
CA LEU A 233 12.41 -10.85 -15.12
C LEU A 233 11.80 -9.45 -15.26
N GLU A 234 10.49 -9.33 -15.11
CA GLU A 234 9.78 -8.05 -15.07
C GLU A 234 10.30 -7.16 -13.94
N ARG A 235 10.39 -7.69 -12.72
CA ARG A 235 10.93 -6.96 -11.55
C ARG A 235 12.37 -6.53 -11.78
N TRP A 236 13.19 -7.43 -12.33
CA TRP A 236 14.57 -7.13 -12.69
C TRP A 236 14.66 -6.00 -13.73
N ALA A 237 13.83 -6.04 -14.78
CA ALA A 237 13.77 -5.00 -15.80
C ALA A 237 13.35 -3.64 -15.20
N ILE A 238 12.38 -3.64 -14.27
CA ILE A 238 11.93 -2.43 -13.59
C ILE A 238 13.00 -1.86 -12.66
N MET A 239 13.76 -2.71 -11.96
CA MET A 239 14.91 -2.27 -11.16
C MET A 239 15.95 -1.57 -12.05
N ASN A 240 16.30 -2.16 -13.20
CA ASN A 240 17.23 -1.55 -14.15
C ASN A 240 16.69 -0.22 -14.70
N ALA A 241 15.43 -0.18 -15.14
CA ALA A 241 14.82 1.05 -15.62
C ALA A 241 14.79 2.14 -14.52
N SER A 242 14.65 1.76 -13.25
CA SER A 242 14.75 2.70 -12.13
C SER A 242 16.17 3.23 -11.92
N ILE A 243 17.19 2.40 -12.13
CA ILE A 243 18.60 2.81 -12.10
C ILE A 243 18.86 3.79 -13.24
N ASP A 244 18.46 3.45 -14.47
CA ASP A 244 18.65 4.30 -15.65
C ASP A 244 17.99 5.67 -15.47
N ARG A 245 16.73 5.71 -14.98
CA ARG A 245 16.04 6.95 -14.63
C ARG A 245 16.75 7.74 -13.53
N GLY A 246 17.35 7.04 -12.57
CA GLY A 246 18.13 7.68 -11.50
C GLY A 246 19.38 8.36 -12.04
N MET A 247 20.07 7.70 -12.99
CA MET A 247 21.28 8.21 -13.64
C MET A 247 21.02 9.37 -14.60
N SER A 248 19.84 9.44 -15.22
CA SER A 248 19.51 10.49 -16.19
C SER A 248 18.88 11.76 -15.59
N ARG A 249 18.43 11.72 -14.33
CA ARG A 249 17.67 12.80 -13.70
C ARG A 249 18.55 13.65 -12.78
N GLU A 250 18.70 14.91 -13.15
CA GLU A 250 19.29 15.94 -12.30
C GLU A 250 18.25 16.68 -11.46
N GLY A 251 18.72 17.56 -10.58
CA GLY A 251 17.88 18.46 -9.79
C GLY A 251 17.90 18.22 -8.29
N ILE A 252 16.92 18.79 -7.60
CA ILE A 252 16.77 18.75 -6.14
C ILE A 252 15.65 17.77 -5.79
N LEU A 253 15.87 16.93 -4.78
CA LEU A 253 14.85 16.03 -4.26
C LEU A 253 13.70 16.82 -3.62
N PRO A 254 12.45 16.38 -3.80
CA PRO A 254 11.30 16.98 -3.12
C PRO A 254 11.40 16.75 -1.60
N GLY A 255 10.65 17.54 -0.82
CA GLY A 255 10.61 17.43 0.66
C GLY A 255 11.30 18.56 1.42
N GLY A 256 11.72 19.63 0.76
CA GLY A 256 12.16 20.88 1.40
C GLY A 256 13.56 20.87 2.02
N LEU A 257 14.27 19.74 1.94
CA LEU A 257 15.63 19.59 2.48
C LEU A 257 16.73 20.06 1.50
N ASN A 258 16.36 20.54 0.31
CA ASN A 258 17.28 21.03 -0.73
C ASN A 258 18.42 20.06 -1.09
N VAL A 259 18.15 18.75 -1.01
CA VAL A 259 19.13 17.71 -1.30
C VAL A 259 19.28 17.53 -2.81
N ARG A 260 20.48 17.75 -3.34
CA ARG A 260 20.78 17.53 -4.77
C ARG A 260 20.87 16.04 -5.09
N ARG A 261 20.32 15.64 -6.24
CA ARG A 261 20.58 14.32 -6.85
C ARG A 261 22.08 14.20 -7.18
N ARG A 262 22.68 13.03 -6.94
CA ARG A 262 24.11 12.75 -7.12
C ARG A 262 24.31 11.72 -8.22
#